data_AF-A0A0D0A4E5-F1
#
_entry.id   AF-A0A0D0A4E5-F1
#
_cell.length_a   1.000
_cell.length_b   1.000
_cell.length_c   1.000
_cell.angle_alpha   90.00
_cell.angle_beta   90.00
_cell.angle_gamma   90.00
#
_symmetry.space_group_name_H-M   'P 1'
#
loop_
_entity.id
_entity.type
_entity.pdbx_description
1 polymer ?
#
loop_
_entity_poly.entity_id
_entity_poly.type
_entity_poly.pdbx_seq_one_letter_code
_entity_poly.pdbx_strand_id
1 'polypeptide(L)'
;MLYDSNVEQKYRQWFHNHKKVQAASKAPSKLQNKWTTRRVIEEERKADILQQICEDIQDETGQKAAHQEVLKRYQPAMTAFMQRLDKKELQEAEAKAEKWRNQAPDAAVQAKTARKKGEKMVKSFAKEMFSQAGMRVFVLGTWKDEKG
;
A
#
# COMPACT_ATOMS: atom_id res chain seq x y z
N MET A 1 13.74 -5.24 -47.85
CA MET A 1 12.99 -6.13 -46.96
C MET A 1 12.13 -5.26 -46.05
N LEU A 2 10.83 -5.15 -46.33
CA LEU A 2 9.90 -4.34 -45.56
C LEU A 2 9.68 -5.02 -44.20
N TYR A 3 10.15 -4.37 -43.14
CA TYR A 3 9.99 -4.84 -41.76
C TYR A 3 8.51 -4.72 -41.41
N ASP A 4 7.85 -5.87 -41.20
CA ASP A 4 6.41 -5.96 -41.04
C ASP A 4 6.02 -5.49 -39.62
N SER A 5 5.89 -4.17 -39.46
CA SER A 5 5.62 -3.45 -38.20
C SER A 5 4.41 -4.02 -37.43
N ASN A 6 3.48 -4.65 -38.15
CA ASN A 6 2.29 -5.29 -37.60
C ASN A 6 2.62 -6.53 -36.74
N VAL A 7 3.66 -7.28 -37.11
CA VAL A 7 4.12 -8.45 -36.34
C VAL A 7 4.74 -8.02 -35.01
N GLU A 8 5.53 -6.94 -35.04
CA GLU A 8 6.17 -6.40 -33.83
C GLU A 8 5.13 -5.84 -32.84
N GLN A 9 4.10 -5.16 -33.33
CA GLN A 9 3.00 -4.68 -32.49
C GLN A 9 2.22 -5.83 -31.85
N LYS A 10 1.91 -6.90 -32.60
CA LYS A 10 1.28 -8.11 -32.05
C LYS A 10 2.14 -8.78 -30.98
N TYR A 11 3.46 -8.87 -31.19
CA TYR A 11 4.39 -9.39 -30.20
C TYR A 11 4.45 -8.52 -28.94
N ARG A 12 4.50 -7.19 -29.08
CA ARG A 12 4.46 -6.25 -27.96
C ARG A 12 3.15 -6.36 -27.17
N GLN A 13 2.01 -6.47 -27.86
CA GLN A 13 0.69 -6.64 -27.25
C GLN A 13 0.58 -7.98 -26.52
N TRP A 14 1.08 -9.06 -27.13
CA TRP A 14 1.15 -10.38 -26.51
C TRP A 14 2.01 -10.36 -25.25
N PHE A 15 3.22 -9.76 -25.33
CA PHE A 15 4.10 -9.59 -24.17
C PHE A 15 3.46 -8.73 -23.08
N HIS A 16 2.75 -7.66 -23.44
CA HIS A 16 2.04 -6.81 -22.47
C HIS A 16 0.90 -7.58 -21.76
N ASN A 17 0.17 -8.42 -22.50
CA ASN A 17 -0.91 -9.24 -21.96
C ASN A 17 -0.38 -10.42 -21.12
N HIS A 18 0.78 -10.98 -21.46
CA HIS A 18 1.33 -12.20 -20.84
C HIS A 18 2.46 -11.97 -19.82
N LYS A 19 2.96 -10.73 -19.67
CA LYS A 19 3.97 -10.36 -18.64
C LYS A 19 3.51 -10.56 -17.19
N LYS A 20 2.23 -10.87 -16.93
CA LYS A 20 1.67 -11.00 -15.58
C LYS A 20 1.64 -12.43 -15.02
N VAL A 21 2.25 -13.41 -15.68
CA VAL A 21 2.24 -14.80 -15.17
C VAL A 21 3.47 -15.13 -14.28
N GLN A 22 4.54 -14.33 -14.30
CA GLN A 22 5.75 -14.57 -13.50
C GLN A 22 5.91 -13.67 -12.25
N ALA A 23 4.81 -13.36 -11.56
CA ALA A 23 4.87 -12.75 -10.23
C ALA A 23 4.25 -13.64 -9.14
N ALA A 24 4.17 -14.95 -9.38
CA ALA A 24 3.48 -15.91 -8.51
C ALA A 24 4.41 -16.94 -7.82
N SER A 25 5.72 -16.68 -7.68
CA SER A 25 6.65 -17.60 -6.97
C SER A 25 7.57 -16.91 -5.96
N LYS A 26 7.15 -15.77 -5.37
CA LYS A 26 7.83 -15.25 -4.18
C LYS A 26 7.20 -15.92 -2.95
N ALA A 27 7.98 -16.78 -2.30
CA ALA A 27 7.71 -17.60 -1.11
C ALA A 27 6.70 -17.08 -0.06
N PRO A 28 6.09 -18.00 0.73
CA PRO A 28 4.99 -17.75 1.65
C PRO A 28 5.48 -16.92 2.82
N SER A 29 4.90 -15.74 3.04
CA SER A 29 5.09 -14.83 4.20
C SER A 29 5.67 -13.42 3.93
N LYS A 30 5.78 -12.95 2.68
CA LYS A 30 6.07 -11.51 2.40
C LYS A 30 5.01 -10.51 2.91
N LEU A 31 4.05 -10.97 3.70
CA LEU A 31 3.16 -10.15 4.51
C LEU A 31 3.85 -9.49 5.69
N GLN A 32 5.09 -9.88 6.02
CA GLN A 32 5.94 -9.15 6.95
C GLN A 32 6.53 -7.88 6.30
N ASN A 33 5.67 -6.97 5.85
CA ASN A 33 6.12 -5.58 5.71
C ASN A 33 6.33 -5.06 7.12
N LYS A 34 7.58 -5.09 7.58
CA LYS A 34 7.99 -4.61 8.92
C LYS A 34 7.55 -3.16 9.07
N TRP A 35 7.08 -2.79 10.27
CA TRP A 35 6.78 -1.40 10.59
C TRP A 35 8.07 -0.59 10.53
N THR A 36 8.11 0.39 9.63
CA THR A 36 9.22 1.34 9.45
C THR A 36 8.79 2.72 9.95
N THR A 37 9.75 3.57 10.32
CA THR A 37 9.52 4.95 10.76
C THR A 37 8.60 5.71 9.78
N ARG A 38 8.92 5.64 8.48
CA ARG A 38 8.09 6.25 7.42
C ARG A 38 6.65 5.76 7.44
N ARG A 39 6.42 4.46 7.69
CA ARG A 39 5.08 3.87 7.69
C ARG A 39 4.28 4.23 8.94
N VAL A 40 4.94 4.38 10.09
CA VAL A 40 4.30 4.89 11.31
C VAL A 40 3.84 6.33 11.07
N ILE A 41 4.73 7.18 10.57
CA ILE A 41 4.41 8.58 10.23
C ILE A 41 3.30 8.64 9.18
N GLU A 42 3.33 7.74 8.19
CA GLU A 42 2.27 7.64 7.19
C GLU A 42 0.92 7.33 7.80
N GLU A 43 0.82 6.45 8.79
CA GLU A 43 -0.48 6.13 9.40
C GLU A 43 -0.98 7.25 10.32
N GLU A 44 -0.08 7.96 11.00
CA GLU A 44 -0.43 9.03 11.95
C GLU A 44 -0.76 10.34 11.26
N ARG A 45 0.08 10.79 10.31
CA ARG A 45 0.00 12.11 9.68
C ARG A 45 -0.68 12.07 8.30
N LYS A 46 -1.33 10.95 7.96
CA LYS A 46 -1.93 10.77 6.64
C LYS A 46 -2.95 11.85 6.29
N ALA A 47 -3.82 12.15 7.24
CA ALA A 47 -4.92 13.09 7.04
C ALA A 47 -4.35 14.48 6.77
N ASP A 48 -3.38 14.90 7.57
CA ASP A 48 -2.70 16.18 7.46
C ASP A 48 -1.98 16.33 6.11
N ILE A 49 -1.23 15.30 5.68
CA ILE A 49 -0.55 15.31 4.37
C ILE A 49 -1.58 15.39 3.23
N LEU A 50 -2.71 14.70 3.34
CA LEU A 50 -3.75 14.75 2.32
C LEU A 50 -4.47 16.11 2.31
N GLN A 51 -4.71 16.71 3.47
CA GLN A 51 -5.28 18.06 3.59
C GLN A 51 -4.34 19.08 2.95
N GLN A 52 -3.06 19.07 3.30
CA GLN A 52 -2.06 19.95 2.70
C GLN A 52 -2.01 19.81 1.17
N ILE A 53 -2.02 18.59 0.64
CA ILE A 53 -2.04 18.38 -0.82
C ILE A 53 -3.33 18.95 -1.45
N CYS A 54 -4.47 18.82 -0.78
CA CYS A 54 -5.72 19.35 -1.30
C CYS A 54 -5.72 20.89 -1.32
N GLU A 55 -5.20 21.50 -0.26
CA GLU A 55 -5.03 22.95 -0.14
C GLU A 55 -4.07 23.49 -1.21
N ASP A 56 -2.87 22.88 -1.35
CA ASP A 56 -1.88 23.27 -2.36
C ASP A 56 -2.47 23.20 -3.78
N ILE A 57 -3.23 22.15 -4.11
CA ILE A 57 -3.89 22.03 -5.42
C ILE A 57 -4.98 23.10 -5.59
N GLN A 58 -5.75 23.36 -4.54
CA GLN A 58 -6.83 24.33 -4.59
C GLN A 58 -6.32 25.76 -4.75
N ASP A 59 -5.20 26.10 -4.11
CA ASP A 59 -4.55 27.40 -4.26
C ASP A 59 -3.95 27.59 -5.67
N GLU A 60 -3.40 26.53 -6.26
CA GLU A 60 -2.82 26.59 -7.62
C GLU A 60 -3.87 26.63 -8.73
N THR A 61 -4.98 25.91 -8.59
CA THR A 61 -5.98 25.72 -9.66
C THR A 61 -7.31 26.44 -9.42
N GLY A 62 -7.55 26.93 -8.20
CA GLY A 62 -8.85 27.48 -7.76
C GLY A 62 -9.98 26.43 -7.71
N GLN A 63 -9.67 25.15 -7.91
CA GLN A 63 -10.64 24.06 -8.00
C GLN A 63 -10.38 23.02 -6.92
N LYS A 64 -11.43 22.27 -6.59
CA LYS A 64 -11.30 21.17 -5.63
C LYS A 64 -10.39 20.08 -6.19
N ALA A 65 -9.41 19.66 -5.39
CA ALA A 65 -8.42 18.67 -5.78
C ALA A 65 -9.04 17.37 -6.31
N ALA A 66 -8.70 17.01 -7.55
CA ALA A 66 -9.11 15.74 -8.12
C ALA A 66 -8.31 14.59 -7.50
N HIS A 67 -8.98 13.46 -7.24
CA HIS A 67 -8.35 12.30 -6.57
C HIS A 67 -7.06 11.81 -7.28
N GLN A 68 -7.03 11.86 -8.62
CA GLN A 68 -5.86 11.43 -9.40
C GLN A 68 -4.65 12.35 -9.22
N GLU A 69 -4.87 13.64 -9.01
CA GLU A 69 -3.81 14.63 -8.77
C GLU A 69 -3.25 14.51 -7.36
N VAL A 70 -4.13 14.32 -6.38
CA VAL A 70 -3.75 14.03 -4.99
C VAL A 70 -2.86 12.79 -4.92
N LEU A 71 -3.23 11.72 -5.64
CA LEU A 71 -2.41 10.50 -5.70
C LEU A 71 -1.02 10.72 -6.30
N LYS A 72 -0.90 11.55 -7.35
CA LYS A 72 0.39 11.87 -7.97
C LYS A 72 1.29 12.68 -7.03
N ARG A 73 0.72 13.63 -6.27
CA ARG A 73 1.46 14.51 -5.35
C ARG A 73 1.79 13.87 -4.01
N TYR A 74 1.14 12.77 -3.64
CA TYR A 74 1.32 12.15 -2.33
C TYR A 74 2.75 11.67 -2.02
N GLN A 75 3.38 10.95 -2.95
CA GLN A 75 4.75 10.45 -2.73
C GLN A 75 5.80 11.57 -2.56
N PRO A 76 5.82 12.62 -3.41
CA PRO A 76 6.73 13.74 -3.20
C PRO A 76 6.38 14.53 -1.94
N ALA A 77 5.09 14.79 -1.66
CA ALA A 77 4.67 15.48 -0.44
C ALA A 77 5.11 14.74 0.83
N MET A 78 4.92 13.42 0.89
CA MET A 78 5.40 12.59 1.99
C MET A 78 6.93 12.64 2.15
N THR A 79 7.66 12.69 1.03
CA THR A 79 9.13 12.76 1.08
C THR A 79 9.60 14.12 1.59
N ALA A 80 8.97 15.22 1.16
CA ALA A 80 9.22 16.55 1.68
C ALA A 80 8.83 16.67 3.16
N PHE A 81 7.72 16.06 3.55
CA PHE A 81 7.25 16.01 4.95
C PHE A 81 8.29 15.34 5.84
N MET A 82 8.79 14.16 5.44
CA MET A 82 9.85 13.45 6.16
C MET A 82 11.15 14.24 6.30
N GLN A 83 11.48 15.13 5.35
CA GLN A 83 12.67 15.98 5.40
C GLN A 83 12.49 17.19 6.34
N ARG A 84 11.25 17.64 6.55
CA ARG A 84 10.90 18.76 7.43
C ARG A 84 10.76 18.34 8.89
N LEU A 85 10.57 17.05 9.16
CA LEU A 85 10.45 16.52 10.52
C LEU A 85 11.72 16.78 11.33
N ASP A 86 11.54 17.16 12.59
CA ASP A 86 12.66 17.29 13.51
C ASP A 86 13.25 15.92 13.87
N LYS A 87 14.54 15.91 14.25
CA LYS A 87 15.24 14.69 14.68
C LYS A 87 14.54 14.01 15.85
N LYS A 88 13.92 14.77 16.75
CA LYS A 88 13.15 14.23 17.88
C LYS A 88 11.91 13.46 17.40
N GLU A 89 11.11 14.05 16.51
CA GLU A 89 9.93 13.39 15.95
C GLU A 89 10.29 12.12 15.16
N LEU A 90 11.42 12.14 14.45
CA LEU A 90 11.94 10.95 13.76
C LEU A 90 12.35 9.83 14.73
N GLN A 91 13.01 10.17 15.84
CA GLN A 91 13.42 9.20 16.86
C GLN A 91 12.20 8.58 17.58
N GLU A 92 11.19 9.39 17.91
CA GLU A 92 9.94 8.90 18.50
C GLU A 92 9.21 7.94 17.54
N ALA A 93 9.14 8.29 16.26
CA ALA A 93 8.54 7.45 15.24
C ALA A 93 9.35 6.15 15.02
N GLU A 94 10.67 6.18 15.17
CA GLU A 94 11.53 5.00 15.08
C GLU A 94 11.31 4.06 16.27
N ALA A 95 11.28 4.59 17.49
CA ALA A 95 10.97 3.83 18.70
C ALA A 95 9.57 3.20 18.61
N LYS A 96 8.58 3.95 18.10
CA LYS A 96 7.22 3.43 17.86
C LYS A 96 7.22 2.34 16.78
N ALA A 97 7.98 2.51 15.70
CA ALA A 97 8.12 1.50 14.65
C ALA A 97 8.76 0.22 15.16
N GLU A 98 9.74 0.31 16.06
CA GLU A 98 10.33 -0.84 16.74
C GLU A 98 9.32 -1.55 17.65
N LYS A 99 8.59 -0.79 18.47
CA LYS A 99 7.53 -1.34 19.32
C LYS A 99 6.47 -2.08 18.51
N TRP A 100 5.94 -1.47 17.45
CA TRP A 100 4.92 -2.08 16.59
C TRP A 100 5.42 -3.30 15.81
N ARG A 101 6.73 -3.38 15.56
CA ARG A 101 7.36 -4.55 14.93
C ARG A 101 7.42 -5.74 15.89
N ASN A 102 7.62 -5.50 17.18
CA ASN A 102 7.77 -6.54 18.20
C ASN A 102 6.44 -6.95 18.85
N GLN A 103 5.53 -6.00 19.08
CA GLN A 103 4.32 -6.20 19.90
C GLN A 103 3.00 -6.01 19.14
N ALA A 104 3.07 -5.75 17.83
CA ALA A 104 1.96 -5.33 16.97
C ALA A 104 1.55 -3.84 17.16
N PRO A 105 0.93 -3.23 16.14
CA PRO A 105 0.49 -1.83 16.18
C PRO A 105 -0.79 -1.66 17.01
N ASP A 106 -1.20 -0.44 17.27
CA ASP A 106 -2.40 -0.17 18.09
C ASP A 106 -3.69 -0.70 17.44
N ALA A 107 -4.70 -1.01 18.26
CA ALA A 107 -5.93 -1.66 17.84
C ALA A 107 -6.67 -0.93 16.69
N ALA A 108 -6.70 0.40 16.72
CA ALA A 108 -7.29 1.21 15.65
C ALA A 108 -6.55 1.03 14.31
N VAL A 109 -5.20 0.99 14.35
CA VAL A 109 -4.36 0.77 13.18
C VAL A 109 -4.51 -0.67 12.66
N GLN A 110 -4.66 -1.64 13.57
CA GLN A 110 -4.97 -3.03 13.21
C GLN A 110 -6.32 -3.14 12.50
N ALA A 111 -7.38 -2.55 13.06
CA ALA A 111 -8.73 -2.59 12.49
C ALA A 111 -8.76 -1.94 11.09
N LYS A 112 -8.16 -0.76 10.95
CA LYS A 112 -8.02 -0.06 9.66
C LYS A 112 -7.23 -0.91 8.64
N THR A 113 -6.15 -1.54 9.09
CA THR A 113 -5.34 -2.42 8.24
C THR A 113 -6.12 -3.67 7.82
N ALA A 114 -6.86 -4.29 8.74
CA ALA A 114 -7.71 -5.44 8.47
C ALA A 114 -8.80 -5.10 7.45
N ARG A 115 -9.49 -3.96 7.60
CA ARG A 115 -10.51 -3.51 6.64
C ARG A 115 -9.92 -3.27 5.25
N LYS A 116 -8.74 -2.64 5.16
CA LYS A 116 -8.13 -2.27 3.87
C LYS A 116 -7.43 -3.41 3.17
N LYS A 117 -6.76 -4.30 3.91
CA LYS A 117 -5.84 -5.32 3.38
C LYS A 117 -6.22 -6.75 3.77
N GLY A 118 -7.11 -6.95 4.74
CA GLY A 118 -7.47 -8.26 5.28
C GLY A 118 -8.00 -9.20 4.20
N GLU A 119 -8.95 -8.74 3.38
CA GLU A 119 -9.49 -9.56 2.28
C GLU A 119 -8.39 -9.99 1.29
N LYS A 120 -7.51 -9.06 0.90
CA LYS A 120 -6.40 -9.35 0.00
C LYS A 120 -5.41 -10.34 0.63
N MET A 121 -5.14 -10.20 1.92
CA MET A 121 -4.28 -11.09 2.68
C MET A 121 -4.84 -12.51 2.75
N VAL A 122 -6.14 -12.63 3.08
CA VAL A 122 -6.85 -13.92 3.12
C VAL A 122 -6.85 -14.59 1.75
N LYS A 123 -7.19 -13.85 0.68
CA LYS A 123 -7.18 -14.38 -0.69
C LYS A 123 -5.79 -14.85 -1.12
N SER A 124 -4.75 -14.08 -0.79
CA SER A 124 -3.35 -14.45 -1.05
C SER A 124 -2.98 -15.75 -0.35
N PHE A 125 -3.28 -15.85 0.94
CA PHE A 125 -2.99 -17.03 1.76
C PHE A 125 -3.74 -18.26 1.26
N ALA A 126 -5.04 -18.15 1.00
CA ALA A 126 -5.85 -19.25 0.49
C ALA A 126 -5.36 -19.74 -0.88
N LYS A 127 -5.01 -18.82 -1.78
CA LYS A 127 -4.44 -19.17 -3.09
C LYS A 127 -3.12 -19.93 -2.94
N GLU A 128 -2.28 -19.48 -2.03
CA GLU A 128 -0.99 -20.08 -1.76
C GLU A 128 -1.12 -21.51 -1.21
N MET A 129 -1.95 -21.67 -0.18
CA MET A 129 -2.24 -22.98 0.43
C MET A 129 -2.82 -23.99 -0.56
N PHE A 130 -3.70 -23.53 -1.45
CA PHE A 130 -4.21 -24.39 -2.52
C PHE A 130 -3.11 -24.77 -3.52
N SER A 131 -2.28 -23.81 -3.95
CA SER A 131 -1.24 -24.05 -4.96
C SER A 131 -0.11 -24.97 -4.48
N GLN A 132 0.26 -24.90 -3.20
CA GLN A 132 1.40 -25.65 -2.66
C GLN A 132 0.98 -26.97 -2.03
N ALA A 133 -0.20 -27.04 -1.41
CA ALA A 133 -0.62 -28.18 -0.61
C ALA A 133 -2.01 -28.75 -1.00
N GLY A 134 -2.67 -28.21 -2.03
CA GLY A 134 -4.03 -28.61 -2.41
C GLY A 134 -5.09 -28.25 -1.36
N MET A 135 -4.73 -27.47 -0.34
CA MET A 135 -5.58 -27.17 0.80
C MET A 135 -6.59 -26.05 0.49
N ARG A 136 -7.86 -26.30 0.78
CA ARG A 136 -8.91 -25.27 0.72
C ARG A 136 -9.00 -24.56 2.07
N VAL A 137 -8.89 -23.24 2.05
CA VAL A 137 -8.97 -22.39 3.25
C VAL A 137 -10.26 -21.57 3.20
N PHE A 138 -11.07 -21.66 4.25
CA PHE A 138 -12.22 -20.79 4.49
C PHE A 138 -11.91 -19.92 5.71
N VAL A 139 -12.03 -18.60 5.56
CA VAL A 139 -11.82 -17.65 6.66
C VAL A 139 -13.12 -16.93 6.93
N LEU A 140 -13.66 -17.12 8.14
CA LEU A 140 -14.75 -16.31 8.67
C LEU A 140 -14.12 -15.18 9.49
N GLY A 141 -14.29 -13.93 9.04
CA GLY A 141 -13.80 -12.76 9.75
C GLY A 141 -14.97 -11.94 10.27
N THR A 142 -14.96 -11.64 11.57
CA THR A 142 -15.79 -10.61 12.17
C THR A 142 -14.88 -9.53 12.74
N TRP A 143 -15.26 -8.26 12.57
CA TRP A 143 -14.58 -7.14 13.22
C TRP A 143 -15.64 -6.24 13.83
N LYS A 144 -15.35 -5.71 15.01
CA LYS A 144 -16.20 -4.77 15.70
C LYS A 144 -16.19 -3.46 14.92
N ASP A 145 -17.36 -2.98 14.49
CA ASP A 145 -17.48 -1.66 13.87
C ASP A 145 -17.78 -0.61 14.95
N GLU A 146 -17.74 0.68 14.61
CA GLU A 146 -18.13 1.78 15.51
C GLU A 146 -19.56 1.65 16.04
N LYS A 147 -20.38 0.79 15.42
CA LYS A 147 -21.77 0.51 15.77
C LYS A 147 -21.99 -0.81 16.54
N GLY A 148 -20.93 -1.52 16.92
CA GLY A 148 -21.01 -2.82 17.61
C GLY A 148 -20.84 -3.99 16.67
#